data_AF-A0A845F0Z9-F1
#
_entry.id   AF-A0A845F0Z9-F1
#
_cell.length_a   1.000
_cell.length_b   1.000
_cell.length_c   1.000
_cell.angle_alpha   90.00
_cell.angle_beta   90.00
_cell.angle_gamma   90.00
#
_symmetry.space_group_name_H-M   'P 1'
#
loop_
_entity.id
_entity.type
_entity.pdbx_description
1 polymer ?
#
loop_
_entity_poly.entity_id
_entity_poly.type
_entity_poly.pdbx_seq_one_letter_code
_entity_poly.pdbx_strand_id
1 'polypeptide(L)'
;MFKGNSFVLNISILLCILIISISETAPFLKVLLSLLAVAFLFPVFRKHVFQNKMRKLKVALLTSMTFSIGLFFSSLPMAGMDAFSFITVMSFIVVLLYSLLGNLLYGLPVSILAEYLSVKTSRFRIYLSAFIHLGFGFATFFVAPAFFLWASICSALFFIWDEVTRRSYRKRGHEMSI
;
A
#
# COMPACT_ATOMS: atom_id res chain seq x y z
N MET A 1 -12.52 -18.41 0.81
CA MET A 1 -13.48 -19.24 0.06
C MET A 1 -14.43 -18.27 -0.67
N PHE A 2 -14.19 -17.96 -1.95
CA PHE A 2 -14.93 -16.94 -2.74
C PHE A 2 -15.77 -17.58 -3.86
N LYS A 3 -16.25 -18.82 -3.66
CA LYS A 3 -16.86 -19.59 -4.75
C LYS A 3 -18.30 -19.16 -5.12
N GLY A 4 -18.97 -18.35 -4.27
CA GLY A 4 -20.35 -17.86 -4.53
C GLY A 4 -20.51 -16.33 -4.62
N ASN A 5 -19.49 -15.54 -4.23
CA ASN A 5 -19.61 -14.08 -4.09
C ASN A 5 -18.84 -13.28 -5.17
N SER A 6 -18.33 -13.96 -6.20
CA SER A 6 -17.52 -13.33 -7.26
C SER A 6 -18.35 -12.42 -8.16
N PHE A 7 -19.63 -12.73 -8.39
CA PHE A 7 -20.49 -11.96 -9.28
C PHE A 7 -20.79 -10.55 -8.72
N VAL A 8 -21.28 -10.47 -7.48
CA VAL A 8 -21.56 -9.18 -6.80
C VAL A 8 -20.29 -8.33 -6.74
N LEU A 9 -19.17 -8.92 -6.34
CA LEU A 9 -17.89 -8.20 -6.27
C LEU A 9 -17.41 -7.71 -7.63
N ASN A 10 -17.53 -8.52 -8.68
CA ASN A 10 -17.17 -8.11 -10.04
C ASN A 10 -18.06 -6.96 -10.52
N ILE A 11 -19.38 -7.00 -10.24
CA ILE A 11 -20.30 -5.90 -10.55
C ILE A 11 -19.91 -4.64 -9.77
N SER A 12 -19.60 -4.74 -8.48
CA SER A 12 -19.15 -3.59 -7.69
C SER A 12 -17.89 -2.96 -8.29
N ILE A 13 -16.93 -3.77 -8.75
CA ILE A 13 -15.71 -3.27 -9.39
C ILE A 13 -16.03 -2.58 -10.72
N LEU A 14 -16.91 -3.15 -11.54
CA LEU A 14 -17.35 -2.54 -12.80
C LEU A 14 -18.07 -1.21 -12.57
N LEU A 15 -18.94 -1.13 -11.57
CA LEU A 15 -19.58 0.12 -11.15
C LEU A 15 -18.55 1.16 -10.68
N CYS A 16 -17.56 0.76 -9.89
CA CYS A 16 -16.46 1.65 -9.52
C CYS A 16 -15.71 2.19 -10.74
N ILE A 17 -15.40 1.34 -11.72
CA ILE A 17 -14.73 1.77 -12.96
C ILE A 17 -15.62 2.76 -13.73
N LEU A 18 -16.94 2.53 -13.80
CA LEU A 18 -17.88 3.43 -14.45
C LEU A 18 -17.93 4.80 -13.74
N ILE A 19 -18.02 4.81 -12.41
CA ILE A 19 -17.99 6.04 -11.60
C ILE A 19 -16.69 6.81 -11.84
N ILE A 20 -15.54 6.13 -11.81
CA ILE A 20 -14.24 6.72 -12.11
C ILE A 20 -14.23 7.31 -13.53
N SER A 21 -14.83 6.61 -14.51
CA SER A 21 -14.87 7.04 -15.91
C SER A 21 -15.70 8.31 -16.11
N ILE A 22 -16.84 8.44 -15.44
CA ILE A 22 -17.75 9.59 -15.53
C ILE A 22 -17.26 10.78 -14.69
N SER A 23 -16.45 10.54 -13.66
CA SER A 23 -15.94 11.58 -12.76
C SER A 23 -15.08 12.63 -13.50
N GLU A 24 -15.22 13.91 -13.13
CA GLU A 24 -14.40 15.04 -13.59
C GLU A 24 -12.99 15.09 -12.96
N THR A 25 -12.48 13.95 -12.48
CA THR A 25 -11.13 13.86 -11.90
C THR A 25 -10.05 13.98 -12.97
N ALA A 26 -8.89 14.51 -12.58
CA ALA A 26 -7.74 14.67 -13.46
C ALA A 26 -7.41 13.35 -14.21
N PRO A 27 -7.11 13.39 -15.52
CA PRO A 27 -6.94 12.19 -16.34
C PRO A 27 -5.93 11.18 -15.78
N PHE A 28 -4.82 11.66 -15.21
CA PHE A 28 -3.82 10.80 -14.58
C PHE A 28 -4.39 10.03 -13.38
N LEU A 29 -5.16 10.70 -12.51
CA LEU A 29 -5.77 10.07 -11.33
C LEU A 29 -6.83 9.04 -11.74
N LYS A 30 -7.59 9.34 -12.81
CA LYS A 30 -8.58 8.44 -13.40
C LYS A 30 -7.93 7.14 -13.87
N VAL A 31 -6.86 7.23 -14.67
CA VAL A 31 -6.09 6.05 -15.13
C VAL A 31 -5.56 5.25 -13.94
N LEU A 32 -5.00 5.94 -12.95
CA LEU A 32 -4.42 5.31 -11.77
C LEU A 32 -5.46 4.52 -10.95
N LEU A 33 -6.63 5.10 -10.70
CA LEU A 33 -7.74 4.46 -9.99
C LEU A 33 -8.36 3.32 -10.80
N SER A 34 -8.49 3.47 -12.12
CA SER A 34 -8.97 2.41 -13.00
C SER A 34 -8.01 1.22 -13.02
N LEU A 35 -6.70 1.44 -13.08
CA LEU A 35 -5.70 0.36 -12.97
C LEU A 35 -5.83 -0.40 -11.65
N LEU A 36 -6.02 0.32 -10.53
CA LEU A 36 -6.27 -0.30 -9.24
C LEU A 36 -7.52 -1.17 -9.28
N ALA A 37 -8.65 -0.64 -9.79
CA ALA A 37 -9.90 -1.37 -9.87
C ALA A 37 -9.81 -2.62 -10.76
N VAL A 38 -9.13 -2.50 -11.91
CA VAL A 38 -8.88 -3.61 -12.84
C VAL A 38 -8.03 -4.70 -12.17
N ALA A 39 -7.04 -4.35 -11.35
CA ALA A 39 -6.24 -5.35 -10.61
C ALA A 39 -7.13 -6.25 -9.72
N PHE A 40 -8.21 -5.71 -9.15
CA PHE A 40 -9.17 -6.48 -8.36
C PHE A 40 -10.13 -7.35 -9.18
N LEU A 41 -10.22 -7.20 -10.51
CA LEU A 41 -10.96 -8.16 -11.35
C LEU A 41 -10.26 -9.53 -11.37
N PHE A 42 -8.93 -9.55 -11.29
CA PHE A 42 -8.15 -10.78 -11.33
C PHE A 42 -8.31 -11.61 -10.04
N PRO A 43 -8.88 -12.83 -10.10
CA PRO A 43 -9.10 -13.66 -8.91
C PRO A 43 -7.81 -14.02 -8.17
N VAL A 44 -6.70 -14.18 -8.91
CA VAL A 44 -5.38 -14.51 -8.36
C VAL A 44 -4.86 -13.38 -7.48
N PHE A 45 -4.96 -12.15 -7.96
CA PHE A 45 -4.56 -10.95 -7.20
C PHE A 45 -5.39 -10.81 -5.93
N ARG A 46 -6.72 -10.90 -6.06
CA ARG A 46 -7.65 -10.90 -4.92
C ARG A 46 -7.28 -11.94 -3.88
N LYS A 47 -7.01 -13.18 -4.29
CA LYS A 47 -6.65 -14.26 -3.36
C LYS A 47 -5.43 -13.88 -2.50
N HIS A 48 -4.41 -13.27 -3.08
CA HIS A 48 -3.20 -12.85 -2.35
C HIS A 48 -3.43 -11.62 -1.48
N VAL A 49 -4.23 -10.65 -1.94
CA VAL A 49 -4.56 -9.44 -1.15
C VAL A 49 -5.43 -9.78 0.06
N PHE A 50 -6.43 -10.64 -0.11
CA PHE A 50 -7.36 -11.04 0.95
C PHE A 50 -6.83 -12.18 1.85
N GLN A 51 -5.66 -12.75 1.55
CA GLN A 51 -5.01 -13.73 2.42
C GLN A 51 -4.67 -13.12 3.79
N ASN A 52 -4.60 -13.98 4.81
CA ASN A 52 -4.19 -13.61 6.17
C ASN A 52 -4.99 -12.44 6.79
N LYS A 53 -6.33 -12.48 6.68
CA LYS A 53 -7.25 -11.44 7.20
C LYS A 53 -6.92 -10.02 6.66
N MET A 54 -6.69 -9.90 5.35
CA MET A 54 -6.36 -8.63 4.66
C MET A 54 -5.07 -7.97 5.16
N ARG A 55 -4.08 -8.77 5.60
CA ARG A 55 -2.83 -8.27 6.19
C ARG A 55 -2.18 -7.19 5.34
N LYS A 56 -2.02 -7.45 4.03
CA LYS A 56 -1.32 -6.57 3.10
C LYS A 56 -2.02 -5.22 2.91
N LEU A 57 -3.36 -5.22 2.89
CA LEU A 57 -4.14 -3.98 2.83
C LEU A 57 -3.99 -3.14 4.10
N LYS A 58 -3.99 -3.79 5.28
CA LYS A 58 -3.72 -3.10 6.56
C LYS A 58 -2.32 -2.51 6.59
N VAL A 59 -1.32 -3.22 6.07
CA VAL A 59 0.06 -2.72 5.98
C VAL A 59 0.14 -1.50 5.07
N ALA A 60 -0.55 -1.50 3.91
CA ALA A 60 -0.61 -0.33 3.04
C ALA A 60 -1.22 0.90 3.74
N LEU A 61 -2.30 0.71 4.50
CA LEU A 61 -2.93 1.76 5.30
C LEU A 61 -2.00 2.27 6.43
N LEU A 62 -1.40 1.36 7.19
CA LEU A 62 -0.46 1.70 8.27
C LEU A 62 0.74 2.48 7.74
N THR A 63 1.31 2.03 6.63
CA THR A 63 2.45 2.70 5.97
C THR A 63 2.08 4.13 5.58
N SER A 64 0.93 4.32 4.94
CA SER A 64 0.46 5.63 4.48
C SER A 64 0.17 6.57 5.64
N MET A 65 -0.42 6.05 6.72
CA MET A 65 -0.64 6.80 7.96
C MET A 65 0.68 7.17 8.64
N THR A 66 1.58 6.21 8.85
CA THR A 66 2.89 6.47 9.47
C THR A 66 3.70 7.48 8.67
N PHE A 67 3.71 7.38 7.35
CA PHE A 67 4.38 8.32 6.47
C PHE A 67 3.80 9.73 6.59
N SER A 68 2.48 9.86 6.49
CA SER A 68 1.81 11.17 6.52
C SER A 68 1.91 11.83 7.88
N ILE A 69 1.77 11.06 8.95
CA ILE A 69 1.96 11.52 10.33
C ILE A 69 3.42 11.94 10.52
N GLY A 70 4.39 11.13 10.08
CA GLY A 70 5.81 11.45 10.15
C GLY A 70 6.14 12.78 9.45
N LEU A 71 5.59 13.00 8.26
CA LEU A 71 5.77 14.26 7.54
C LEU A 71 5.12 15.44 8.27
N PHE A 72 3.89 15.28 8.76
CA PHE A 72 3.21 16.30 9.53
C PHE A 72 4.03 16.72 10.75
N PHE A 73 4.50 15.76 11.56
CA PHE A 73 5.34 16.05 12.72
C PHE A 73 6.69 16.68 12.34
N SER A 74 7.30 16.24 11.23
CA SER A 74 8.56 16.85 10.76
C SER A 74 8.41 18.31 10.33
N SER A 75 7.20 18.73 9.94
CA SER A 75 6.91 20.10 9.53
C SER A 75 6.61 21.05 10.70
N LEU A 76 6.30 20.53 11.90
CA LEU A 76 5.92 21.35 13.07
C LEU A 76 6.96 22.41 13.47
N PRO A 77 8.28 22.11 13.51
CA PRO A 77 9.27 23.11 13.90
C PRO A 77 9.31 24.31 12.96
N MET A 78 8.96 24.12 11.68
CA MET A 78 8.92 25.17 10.68
C MET A 78 7.57 25.90 10.65
N ALA A 79 6.48 25.21 10.97
CA ALA A 79 5.12 25.74 10.85
C ALA A 79 4.67 26.59 12.05
N GLY A 80 5.26 26.43 13.24
CA GLY A 80 4.94 27.24 14.42
C GLY A 80 3.43 27.23 14.75
N MET A 81 2.83 28.41 14.94
CA MET A 81 1.40 28.56 15.25
C MET A 81 0.47 28.19 14.07
N ASP A 82 0.99 28.14 12.84
CA ASP A 82 0.22 27.80 11.63
C ASP A 82 0.17 26.28 11.36
N ALA A 83 0.76 25.47 12.25
CA ALA A 83 0.79 24.02 12.16
C ALA A 83 -0.60 23.37 12.00
N PHE A 84 -1.65 24.00 12.54
CA PHE A 84 -3.03 23.52 12.46
C PHE A 84 -3.91 24.37 11.55
N SER A 85 -3.30 25.19 10.68
CA SER A 85 -4.06 25.92 9.67
C SER A 85 -4.83 24.98 8.74
N PHE A 86 -5.91 25.49 8.15
CA PHE A 86 -6.69 24.75 7.16
C PHE A 86 -5.81 24.18 6.03
N ILE A 87 -4.82 24.96 5.58
CA ILE A 87 -3.89 24.58 4.51
C ILE A 87 -3.03 23.38 4.94
N THR A 88 -2.51 23.37 6.16
CA THR A 88 -1.68 22.28 6.67
C THR A 88 -2.49 20.98 6.80
N VAL A 89 -3.73 21.07 7.30
CA VAL A 89 -4.63 19.91 7.41
C VAL A 89 -5.00 19.36 6.03
N MET A 90 -5.33 20.23 5.07
CA MET A 90 -5.60 19.80 3.70
C MET A 90 -4.37 19.15 3.06
N SER A 91 -3.18 19.70 3.29
CA SER A 91 -1.93 19.13 2.80
C SER A 91 -1.67 17.74 3.37
N PHE A 92 -1.95 17.52 4.67
CA PHE A 92 -1.87 16.21 5.29
C PHE A 92 -2.81 15.20 4.63
N ILE A 93 -4.07 15.58 4.36
CA ILE A 93 -5.03 14.70 3.67
C ILE A 93 -4.54 14.35 2.27
N VAL A 94 -4.00 15.31 1.53
CA VAL A 94 -3.42 15.07 0.19
C VAL A 94 -2.26 14.08 0.28
N VAL A 95 -1.31 14.29 1.19
CA VAL A 95 -0.17 13.37 1.40
C VAL A 95 -0.64 11.96 1.77
N LEU A 96 -1.66 11.86 2.63
CA LEU A 96 -2.26 10.58 3.01
C LEU A 96 -2.88 9.85 1.81
N LEU A 97 -3.66 10.54 0.99
CA LEU A 97 -4.30 9.94 -0.18
C LEU A 97 -3.28 9.53 -1.24
N TYR A 98 -2.28 10.37 -1.53
CA TYR A 98 -1.24 10.04 -2.51
C TYR A 98 -0.34 8.90 -2.04
N SER A 99 0.08 8.90 -0.78
CA SER A 99 0.86 7.79 -0.23
C SER A 99 0.05 6.49 -0.19
N LEU A 100 -1.25 6.56 0.11
CA LEU A 100 -2.14 5.40 0.05
C LEU A 100 -2.27 4.84 -1.37
N LEU A 101 -2.49 5.70 -2.36
CA LEU A 101 -2.54 5.28 -3.76
C LEU A 101 -1.24 4.63 -4.20
N GLY A 102 -0.09 5.26 -3.93
CA GLY A 102 1.22 4.70 -4.25
C GLY A 102 1.46 3.34 -3.56
N ASN A 103 1.08 3.21 -2.29
CA ASN A 103 1.21 1.96 -1.56
C ASN A 103 0.24 0.87 -2.07
N LEU A 104 -0.96 1.21 -2.54
CA LEU A 104 -1.90 0.23 -3.10
C LEU A 104 -1.52 -0.23 -4.51
N LEU A 105 -0.97 0.67 -5.30
CA LEU A 105 -0.69 0.43 -6.72
C LEU A 105 0.71 -0.12 -6.98
N TYR A 106 1.65 0.22 -6.12
CA TYR A 106 3.05 -0.15 -6.28
C TYR A 106 3.55 -0.96 -5.08
N GLY A 107 3.40 -0.42 -3.87
CA GLY A 107 3.88 -1.09 -2.65
C GLY A 107 3.25 -2.48 -2.43
N LEU A 108 1.94 -2.60 -2.65
CA LEU A 108 1.17 -3.82 -2.45
C LEU A 108 1.58 -4.91 -3.46
N PRO A 109 1.62 -4.68 -4.79
CA PRO A 109 2.21 -5.64 -5.73
C PRO A 109 3.63 -6.06 -5.40
N VAL A 110 4.52 -5.10 -5.07
CA VAL A 110 5.91 -5.38 -4.67
C VAL A 110 5.95 -6.28 -3.44
N SER A 111 5.07 -6.04 -2.46
CA SER A 111 5.01 -6.83 -1.23
C SER A 111 4.47 -8.25 -1.46
N ILE A 112 3.56 -8.44 -2.41
CA ILE A 112 3.10 -9.77 -2.85
C ILE A 112 4.25 -10.50 -3.55
N LEU A 113 4.97 -9.82 -4.44
CA LEU A 113 6.14 -10.37 -5.14
C LEU A 113 7.25 -10.77 -4.15
N ALA A 114 7.54 -9.90 -3.18
CA ALA A 114 8.52 -10.17 -2.12
C ALA A 114 8.16 -11.42 -1.30
N GLU A 115 6.88 -11.59 -0.97
CA GLU A 115 6.42 -12.79 -0.29
C GLU A 115 6.54 -14.04 -1.17
N TYR A 116 6.11 -13.95 -2.44
CA TYR A 116 6.19 -15.06 -3.38
C TYR A 116 7.64 -15.56 -3.57
N LEU A 117 8.58 -14.65 -3.76
CA LEU A 117 10.00 -15.00 -3.97
C LEU A 117 10.67 -15.48 -2.67
N SER A 118 10.35 -14.85 -1.55
CA SER A 118 11.02 -15.16 -0.27
C SER A 118 10.54 -16.46 0.37
N VAL A 119 9.34 -16.96 0.05
CA VAL A 119 8.81 -18.25 0.54
C VAL A 119 9.75 -19.43 0.22
N LYS A 120 10.50 -19.37 -0.88
CA LYS A 120 11.44 -20.44 -1.28
C LYS A 120 12.72 -20.49 -0.43
N THR A 121 13.03 -19.44 0.32
CA THR A 121 14.29 -19.28 1.07
C THR A 121 14.02 -18.98 2.53
N SER A 122 13.78 -20.02 3.33
CA SER A 122 13.41 -19.91 4.75
C SER A 122 14.45 -19.15 5.61
N ARG A 123 15.75 -19.41 5.42
CA ARG A 123 16.83 -18.82 6.24
C ARG A 123 17.07 -17.33 5.97
N PHE A 124 16.90 -16.87 4.73
CA PHE A 124 17.19 -15.49 4.31
C PHE A 124 15.96 -14.67 3.93
N ARG A 125 14.76 -15.16 4.27
CA ARG A 125 13.49 -14.56 3.85
C ARG A 125 13.40 -13.06 4.13
N ILE A 126 13.82 -12.64 5.32
CA ILE A 126 13.74 -11.24 5.76
C ILE A 126 14.64 -10.37 4.90
N TYR A 127 15.89 -10.80 4.67
CA TYR A 127 16.86 -10.06 3.85
C TYR A 127 16.40 -9.95 2.40
N LEU A 128 15.92 -11.06 1.82
CA LEU A 128 15.40 -11.04 0.45
C LEU A 128 14.16 -10.15 0.32
N SER A 129 13.25 -10.20 1.30
CA SER A 129 12.09 -9.31 1.34
C SER A 129 12.49 -7.84 1.47
N ALA A 130 13.48 -7.52 2.31
CA ALA A 130 14.02 -6.18 2.46
C ALA A 130 14.65 -5.68 1.16
N PHE A 131 15.47 -6.51 0.52
CA PHE A 131 16.11 -6.21 -0.75
C PHE A 131 15.08 -5.91 -1.85
N ILE A 132 14.00 -6.70 -1.93
CA ILE A 132 12.95 -6.47 -2.93
C ILE A 132 12.20 -5.17 -2.64
N HIS A 133 11.78 -4.90 -1.39
CA HIS A 133 11.09 -3.65 -1.08
C HIS A 133 12.00 -2.45 -1.34
N LEU A 134 13.18 -2.40 -0.74
CA LEU A 134 14.10 -1.27 -0.91
C LEU A 134 14.55 -1.13 -2.36
N GLY A 135 14.86 -2.24 -3.04
CA GLY A 135 15.23 -2.25 -4.45
C GLY A 135 14.16 -1.65 -5.35
N PHE A 136 12.89 -2.04 -5.18
CA PHE A 136 11.78 -1.44 -5.93
C PHE A 136 11.48 0.00 -5.48
N GLY A 137 11.73 0.34 -4.22
CA GLY A 137 11.67 1.72 -3.72
C GLY A 137 12.67 2.61 -4.45
N PHE A 138 13.94 2.21 -4.48
CA PHE A 138 15.00 2.94 -5.19
C PHE A 138 14.83 2.91 -6.71
N ALA A 139 14.27 1.83 -7.28
CA ALA A 139 14.02 1.74 -8.72
C ALA A 139 13.08 2.84 -9.23
N THR A 140 12.26 3.44 -8.37
CA THR A 140 11.44 4.60 -8.73
C THR A 140 12.27 5.80 -9.18
N PHE A 141 13.55 5.89 -8.81
CA PHE A 141 14.48 6.90 -9.34
C PHE A 141 14.54 6.90 -10.87
N PHE A 142 14.48 5.74 -11.52
CA PHE A 142 14.57 5.62 -12.98
C PHE A 142 13.29 6.00 -13.72
N VAL A 143 12.14 6.04 -13.02
CA VAL A 143 10.82 6.26 -13.64
C VAL A 143 10.23 7.61 -13.22
N ALA A 144 10.38 7.96 -11.95
CA ALA A 144 9.84 9.17 -11.34
C ALA A 144 10.87 9.78 -10.37
N PRO A 145 11.98 10.37 -10.86
CA PRO A 145 13.05 10.89 -10.03
C PRO A 145 12.55 11.87 -8.96
N ALA A 146 11.61 12.76 -9.28
CA ALA A 146 11.07 13.73 -8.32
C ALA A 146 10.42 13.09 -7.07
N PHE A 147 9.98 11.84 -7.18
CA PHE A 147 9.28 11.13 -6.10
C PHE A 147 10.14 10.03 -5.46
N PHE A 148 11.38 9.82 -5.91
CA PHE A 148 12.19 8.66 -5.52
C PHE A 148 12.40 8.57 -4.00
N LEU A 149 12.69 9.71 -3.37
CA LEU A 149 13.01 9.79 -1.94
C LEU A 149 11.78 9.41 -1.10
N TRP A 150 10.62 9.97 -1.46
CA TRP A 150 9.35 9.67 -0.81
C TRP A 150 8.93 8.21 -1.01
N ALA A 151 9.07 7.69 -2.23
CA ALA A 151 8.78 6.29 -2.54
C ALA A 151 9.71 5.31 -1.80
N SER A 152 10.98 5.66 -1.65
CA SER A 152 11.96 4.87 -0.91
C SER A 152 11.64 4.81 0.58
N ILE A 153 11.25 5.95 1.18
CA ILE A 153 10.79 6.00 2.59
C ILE A 153 9.53 5.15 2.76
N CYS A 154 8.52 5.33 1.90
CA CYS A 154 7.31 4.51 1.93
C CYS A 154 7.62 3.02 1.80
N SER A 155 8.56 2.63 0.93
CA SER A 155 8.95 1.24 0.76
C SER A 155 9.62 0.64 2.01
N ALA A 156 10.50 1.40 2.66
CA ALA A 156 11.11 0.99 3.91
C ALA A 156 10.07 0.81 5.03
N LEU A 157 9.15 1.77 5.18
CA LEU A 157 8.04 1.69 6.13
C LEU A 157 7.11 0.50 5.82
N PHE A 158 6.81 0.25 4.55
CA PHE A 158 5.97 -0.87 4.12
C PHE A 158 6.61 -2.20 4.50
N PHE A 159 7.91 -2.36 4.26
CA PHE A 159 8.66 -3.55 4.66
C PHE A 159 8.59 -3.78 6.17
N ILE A 160 8.85 -2.74 6.97
CA ILE A 160 8.81 -2.82 8.44
C ILE A 160 7.43 -3.28 8.89
N TRP A 161 6.36 -2.63 8.41
CA TRP A 161 5.00 -2.98 8.80
C TRP A 161 4.55 -4.36 8.29
N ASP A 162 4.95 -4.80 7.09
CA ASP A 162 4.65 -6.16 6.62
C ASP A 162 5.29 -7.22 7.51
N GLU A 163 6.56 -7.03 7.89
CA GLU A 163 7.28 -7.99 8.71
C GLU A 163 6.76 -8.01 10.16
N VAL A 164 6.53 -6.84 10.78
CA VAL A 164 5.93 -6.72 12.12
C VAL A 164 4.57 -7.40 12.14
N THR A 165 3.69 -7.06 11.19
CA THR A 165 2.34 -7.60 11.15
C THR A 165 2.40 -9.12 10.93
N ARG A 166 3.24 -9.60 10.01
CA ARG A 166 3.41 -11.03 9.75
C ARG A 166 3.86 -11.81 10.98
N ARG A 167 4.81 -11.29 11.77
CA ARG A 167 5.24 -11.92 13.03
C ARG A 167 4.09 -12.02 14.03
N SER A 168 3.27 -10.96 14.16
CA SER A 168 2.10 -10.95 15.04
C SER A 168 1.01 -11.95 14.63
N TYR A 169 0.84 -12.20 13.32
CA TYR A 169 -0.07 -13.26 12.85
C TYR A 169 0.51 -14.67 13.11
N ARG A 170 1.83 -14.86 12.99
CA ARG A 170 2.46 -16.16 13.29
C ARG A 170 2.34 -16.52 14.77
N LYS A 171 2.54 -15.56 15.68
CA LYS A 171 2.37 -15.77 17.13
C LYS A 171 0.93 -16.17 17.49
N ARG A 172 -0.07 -15.42 17.02
CA ARG A 172 -1.49 -15.73 17.27
C ARG A 172 -1.94 -17.07 16.69
N GLY A 173 -1.36 -17.51 15.57
CA GLY A 173 -1.62 -18.84 15.02
C GLY A 173 -1.10 -19.98 15.90
N HIS A 174 -0.02 -19.75 16.64
CA HIS A 174 0.57 -20.71 17.57
C HIS A 174 -0.16 -20.73 18.93
N GLU A 175 -0.72 -19.59 19.36
CA GLU A 175 -1.52 -19.48 20.59
C GLU A 175 -2.92 -20.13 20.46
N MET A 176 -3.47 -20.23 19.24
CA MET A 176 -4.75 -20.92 18.99
C MET A 176 -4.60 -22.43 18.75
N SER A 177 -3.37 -22.96 18.73
CA SER A 177 -3.06 -24.38 18.51
C SER A 177 -2.55 -25.09 19.77
N ILE A 178 -2.50 -24.39 20.90
CA ILE A 178 -2.23 -24.90 22.25
C ILE A 178 -3.57 -24.87 23.00
#